data_AF-A0A9P1EF29-F1
#
_entry.id   AF-A0A9P1EF29-F1
#
_cell.length_a   1.000
_cell.length_b   1.000
_cell.length_c   1.000
_cell.angle_alpha   90.00
_cell.angle_beta   90.00
_cell.angle_gamma   90.00
#
_symmetry.space_group_name_H-M   'P 1'
#
loop_
_entity.id
_entity.type
_entity.pdbx_description
1 polymer ?
#
loop_
_entity_poly.entity_id
_entity_poly.type
_entity_poly.pdbx_seq_one_letter_code
_entity_poly.pdbx_strand_id
1 'polypeptide(L)'
;MLLLSVHPDRYQKKLTIKGMPAISFPKCDIKILAERHKHSLIRYFYRGRPNLDTLRKSMEKIGFKGAFHLGALEIKHVLIRFEHEDDYFRIMVHSREGHAGYQVVAYL
;
A
#
# COMPACT_ATOMS: atom_id res chain seq x y z
N MET A 1 -5.64 -18.25 0.40
CA MET A 1 -6.83 -17.62 -0.18
C MET A 1 -7.83 -17.38 0.94
N LEU A 2 -7.74 -16.26 1.64
CA LEU A 2 -8.74 -15.90 2.66
C LEU A 2 -9.73 -14.96 1.99
N LEU A 3 -10.91 -15.49 1.69
CA LEU A 3 -12.09 -14.67 1.42
C LEU A 3 -12.22 -13.70 2.59
N LEU A 4 -12.08 -12.40 2.32
CA LEU A 4 -12.79 -11.42 3.12
C LEU A 4 -14.25 -11.89 3.06
N SER A 5 -14.83 -12.27 4.19
CA SER A 5 -16.27 -12.46 4.28
C SER A 5 -16.89 -11.09 4.04
N VAL A 6 -17.11 -10.77 2.76
CA VAL A 6 -17.78 -9.56 2.33
C VAL A 6 -19.22 -9.74 2.75
N HIS A 7 -19.56 -9.27 3.95
CA HIS A 7 -20.95 -9.20 4.40
C HIS A 7 -21.64 -8.09 3.58
N PRO A 8 -22.52 -8.42 2.62
CA PRO A 8 -23.12 -7.44 1.71
C PRO A 8 -24.02 -6.43 2.43
N ASP A 9 -24.49 -6.76 3.64
CA ASP A 9 -25.33 -5.90 4.49
C ASP A 9 -24.57 -4.78 5.22
N ARG A 10 -23.23 -4.84 5.33
CA ARG A 10 -22.47 -3.75 6.01
C ARG A 10 -22.09 -2.59 5.09
N TYR A 11 -22.25 -2.77 3.79
CA TYR A 11 -21.97 -1.78 2.75
C TYR A 11 -23.27 -1.29 2.12
N GLN A 12 -24.17 -0.75 2.93
CA GLN A 12 -25.43 -0.23 2.43
C GLN A 12 -25.64 1.22 2.80
N LYS A 13 -25.20 2.09 1.88
CA LYS A 13 -26.04 3.14 1.30
C LYS A 13 -25.30 3.68 0.07
N LYS A 14 -25.96 3.71 -1.10
CA LYS A 14 -25.47 4.48 -2.26
C LYS A 14 -25.52 5.94 -1.83
N LEU A 15 -24.41 6.47 -1.31
CA LEU A 15 -24.34 7.82 -0.80
C LEU A 15 -23.98 8.74 -1.95
N THR A 16 -24.57 9.93 -1.95
CA THR A 16 -24.21 11.00 -2.85
C THR A 16 -23.84 12.19 -1.99
N ILE A 17 -22.55 12.54 -1.96
CA ILE A 17 -22.04 13.69 -1.23
C ILE A 17 -21.72 14.75 -2.26
N LYS A 18 -22.46 15.87 -2.25
CA LYS A 18 -22.30 16.97 -3.23
C LYS A 18 -22.38 16.50 -4.69
N GLY A 19 -23.32 15.61 -4.99
CA GLY A 19 -23.49 15.06 -6.35
C GLY A 19 -22.48 13.97 -6.74
N MET A 20 -21.49 13.65 -5.89
CA MET A 20 -20.49 12.63 -6.16
C MET A 20 -20.87 11.29 -5.50
N PRO A 21 -20.67 10.16 -6.18
CA PRO A 21 -20.85 8.85 -5.58
C PRO A 21 -19.91 8.69 -4.39
N ALA A 22 -20.45 8.26 -3.26
CA ALA A 22 -19.74 8.09 -2.01
C ALA A 22 -20.05 6.73 -1.39
N ILE A 23 -19.10 6.27 -0.60
CA ILE A 23 -19.19 5.04 0.18
C ILE A 23 -18.78 5.38 1.62
N SER A 24 -19.55 4.93 2.60
CA SER A 24 -19.24 5.12 4.02
C SER A 24 -18.79 3.81 4.63
N PHE A 25 -17.74 3.86 5.43
CA PHE A 25 -17.23 2.72 6.18
C PHE A 25 -17.49 2.92 7.68
N PRO A 26 -17.94 1.88 8.41
CA PRO A 26 -17.94 1.91 9.86
C PRO A 26 -16.53 2.15 10.40
N LYS A 27 -16.40 2.91 11.49
CA LYS A 27 -15.09 3.18 12.12
C LYS A 27 -14.33 1.90 12.50
N CYS A 28 -15.04 0.84 12.89
CA CYS A 28 -14.43 -0.45 13.20
C CYS A 28 -13.79 -1.10 11.96
N ASP A 29 -14.44 -1.01 10.81
CA ASP A 29 -13.93 -1.57 9.55
C ASP A 29 -12.73 -0.76 9.04
N ILE A 30 -12.74 0.57 9.24
CA ILE A 30 -11.58 1.42 8.95
C ILE A 30 -10.37 0.96 9.77
N LYS A 31 -10.53 0.67 11.07
CA LYS A 31 -9.42 0.18 11.91
C LYS A 31 -8.88 -1.16 11.42
N ILE A 32 -9.76 -2.10 11.06
CA ILE A 32 -9.36 -3.40 10.53
C ILE A 32 -8.60 -3.25 9.20
N LEU A 33 -9.07 -2.35 8.33
CA LEU A 33 -8.41 -2.04 7.07
C LEU A 33 -7.05 -1.39 7.29
N ALA A 34 -6.97 -0.40 8.18
CA ALA A 34 -5.74 0.29 8.53
C ALA A 34 -4.70 -0.68 9.14
N GLU A 35 -5.13 -1.56 10.05
CA GLU A 35 -4.25 -2.53 10.69
C GLU A 35 -3.58 -3.47 9.68
N ARG A 36 -4.31 -3.90 8.63
CA ARG A 36 -3.75 -4.72 7.55
C ARG A 36 -2.65 -3.99 6.76
N HIS A 37 -2.69 -2.66 6.77
CA HIS A 37 -1.83 -1.80 5.98
C HIS A 37 -0.83 -0.99 6.81
N LYS A 38 -0.72 -1.22 8.12
CA LYS A 38 0.12 -0.45 9.04
C LYS A 38 1.59 -0.32 8.62
N HIS A 39 2.17 -1.35 8.01
CA HIS A 39 3.55 -1.36 7.52
C HIS A 39 3.58 -1.34 5.98
N SER A 40 2.71 -0.53 5.38
CA SER A 40 2.63 -0.39 3.92
C SER A 40 3.18 0.93 3.45
N LEU A 41 3.87 0.92 2.31
CA LEU A 41 4.38 2.09 1.62
C LEU A 41 3.90 2.08 0.17
N ILE A 42 3.46 3.23 -0.33
CA ILE A 42 3.17 3.41 -1.74
C ILE A 42 4.34 4.16 -2.38
N ARG A 43 4.90 3.54 -3.41
CA ARG A 43 6.08 4.02 -4.12
C ARG A 43 5.67 4.49 -5.51
N TYR A 44 5.92 5.76 -5.80
CA TYR A 44 5.73 6.35 -7.12
C TYR A 44 6.95 6.12 -8.02
N PHE A 45 6.72 5.88 -9.31
CA PHE A 45 7.74 5.72 -10.35
C PHE A 45 7.43 6.62 -11.55
N TYR A 46 8.13 7.75 -11.66
CA TYR A 46 7.86 8.78 -12.68
C TYR A 46 7.96 8.28 -14.12
N ARG A 47 8.93 7.40 -14.40
CA ARG A 47 9.17 6.73 -15.70
C ARG A 47 8.24 5.54 -15.98
N GLY A 48 7.34 5.22 -15.05
CA GLY A 48 6.53 4.00 -15.10
C GLY A 48 6.99 2.96 -14.10
N ARG A 49 6.05 2.12 -13.68
CA ARG A 49 6.26 1.06 -12.70
C ARG A 49 7.20 0.00 -13.27
N PRO A 50 8.28 -0.38 -12.55
CA PRO A 50 9.08 -1.53 -12.94
C PRO A 50 8.25 -2.81 -12.92
N ASN A 51 8.70 -3.84 -13.64
CA ASN A 51 8.14 -5.18 -13.49
C ASN A 51 8.29 -5.61 -12.01
N LEU A 52 7.20 -6.15 -11.43
CA LEU A 52 7.18 -6.58 -10.03
C LEU A 52 8.21 -7.66 -9.73
N ASP A 53 8.55 -8.54 -10.66
CA ASP A 53 9.59 -9.56 -10.48
C ASP A 53 10.99 -8.93 -10.41
N THR A 54 11.27 -7.95 -11.26
CA THR A 54 12.53 -7.20 -11.21
C THR A 54 12.64 -6.42 -9.91
N LEU A 55 11.55 -5.77 -9.50
CA LEU A 55 11.48 -5.05 -8.24
C LEU A 55 11.66 -6.00 -7.04
N ARG A 56 10.99 -7.15 -7.04
CA ARG A 56 11.14 -8.19 -6.02
C ARG A 56 12.60 -8.60 -5.87
N LYS A 57 13.27 -8.96 -6.96
CA LYS A 57 14.70 -9.35 -6.94
C LYS A 57 15.59 -8.24 -6.41
N SER A 58 15.30 -6.97 -6.71
CA SER A 58 16.07 -5.85 -6.16
C SER A 58 15.84 -5.67 -4.65
N MET A 59 14.63 -5.92 -4.17
CA MET A 59 14.26 -5.81 -2.76
C MET A 59 14.79 -6.96 -1.92
N GLU A 60 14.84 -8.18 -2.47
CA GLU A 60 15.46 -9.33 -1.80
C GLU A 60 16.93 -9.08 -1.46
N LYS A 61 17.65 -8.30 -2.29
CA LYS A 61 19.05 -7.95 -2.05
C LYS A 61 19.27 -7.01 -0.86
N ILE A 62 18.23 -6.32 -0.39
CA ILE A 62 18.33 -5.41 0.77
C ILE A 62 18.49 -6.20 2.08
N GLY A 63 18.04 -7.46 2.10
CA GLY A 63 18.09 -8.32 3.28
C GLY A 63 17.16 -7.81 4.39
N PHE A 64 15.85 -7.76 4.10
CA PHE A 64 14.84 -7.47 5.11
C PHE A 64 14.73 -8.61 6.13
N LYS A 65 14.36 -8.29 7.38
CA LYS A 65 14.22 -9.28 8.45
C LYS A 65 13.01 -10.18 8.25
N GLY A 66 11.89 -9.61 7.78
CA GLY A 66 10.64 -10.31 7.54
C GLY A 66 10.29 -10.44 6.06
N ALA A 67 9.18 -11.12 5.78
CA ALA A 67 8.64 -11.18 4.43
C ALA A 67 8.12 -9.81 3.97
N PHE A 68 8.09 -9.60 2.66
CA PHE A 68 7.47 -8.43 2.05
C PHE A 68 6.55 -8.82 0.89
N HIS A 69 5.54 -7.99 0.67
CA HIS A 69 4.56 -8.18 -0.40
C HIS A 69 4.56 -6.98 -1.34
N LEU A 70 4.61 -7.26 -2.64
CA LEU A 70 4.49 -6.27 -3.70
C LEU A 70 3.12 -6.33 -4.34
N GLY A 71 2.49 -5.18 -4.50
CA GLY A 71 1.20 -5.00 -5.17
C GLY A 71 1.29 -3.91 -6.25
N ALA A 72 0.77 -4.21 -7.43
CA ALA A 72 0.54 -3.21 -8.47
C ALA A 72 -0.73 -2.42 -8.13
N LEU A 73 -0.62 -1.10 -7.95
CA LEU A 73 -1.81 -0.23 -7.82
C LEU A 73 -2.19 0.35 -9.18
N GLU A 74 -1.22 0.99 -9.85
CA GLU A 74 -1.42 1.65 -11.14
C GLU A 74 -0.16 1.52 -12.01
N ILE A 75 -0.15 2.18 -13.17
CA ILE A 75 0.98 2.19 -14.10
C ILE A 75 2.23 2.88 -13.52
N LYS A 76 2.10 3.67 -12.44
CA LYS A 76 3.21 4.36 -11.77
C LYS A 76 3.32 4.10 -10.27
N HIS A 77 2.41 3.32 -9.68
CA HIS A 77 2.33 3.11 -8.24
C HIS A 77 2.53 1.64 -7.87
N VAL A 78 3.43 1.39 -6.91
CA VAL A 78 3.60 0.08 -6.27
C VAL A 78 3.24 0.20 -4.81
N LEU A 79 2.40 -0.69 -4.33
CA LEU A 79 2.22 -0.97 -2.92
C LEU A 79 3.29 -1.95 -2.46
N ILE A 80 3.97 -1.60 -1.38
CA ILE A 80 4.94 -2.45 -0.69
C ILE A 80 4.41 -2.65 0.71
N ARG A 81 4.30 -3.90 1.17
CA ARG A 81 3.89 -4.21 2.55
C ARG A 81 4.95 -5.04 3.23
N PHE A 82 5.35 -4.61 4.42
CA PHE A 82 6.33 -5.31 5.24
C PHE A 82 5.65 -6.07 6.36
N GLU A 83 6.23 -7.19 6.75
CA GLU A 83 5.83 -7.91 7.95
C GLU A 83 6.27 -7.14 9.21
N HIS A 84 7.52 -6.68 9.24
CA HIS A 84 8.10 -5.99 10.38
C HIS A 84 8.18 -4.47 10.20
N GLU A 85 7.95 -3.76 11.29
CA GLU A 85 8.04 -2.31 11.37
C GLU A 85 9.46 -1.79 11.08
N ASP A 86 10.48 -2.52 11.55
CA ASP A 86 11.89 -2.20 11.28
C ASP A 86 12.21 -2.09 9.78
N ASP A 87 11.68 -3.03 8.98
CA ASP A 87 11.92 -3.08 7.53
C ASP A 87 11.19 -1.92 6.83
N TYR A 88 9.99 -1.57 7.32
CA TYR A 88 9.24 -0.39 6.87
C TYR A 88 10.00 0.91 7.15
N PHE A 89 10.52 1.10 8.36
CA PHE A 89 11.33 2.29 8.68
C PHE A 89 12.63 2.34 7.90
N ARG A 90 13.31 1.20 7.75
CA ARG A 90 14.56 1.09 7.00
C ARG A 90 14.37 1.60 5.57
N ILE A 91 13.35 1.15 4.85
CA ILE A 91 13.14 1.58 3.47
C ILE A 91 12.72 3.05 3.38
N MET A 92 11.95 3.54 4.37
CA MET A 92 11.48 4.92 4.39
C MET A 92 12.65 5.90 4.54
N VAL A 93 13.64 5.57 5.37
CA VAL A 93 14.85 6.39 5.55
C VAL A 93 15.75 6.35 4.32
N HIS A 94 16.01 5.17 3.76
CA HIS A 94 16.87 5.01 2.58
C HIS A 94 16.26 5.64 1.31
N SER A 95 14.94 5.84 1.27
CA SER A 95 14.27 6.46 0.13
C SER A 95 14.50 7.98 0.03
N ARG A 96 15.13 8.62 1.02
CA ARG A 96 15.47 10.06 1.00
C ARG A 96 16.78 10.36 0.29
N GLU A 97 17.68 9.39 0.17
CA GLU A 97 18.98 9.57 -0.50
C GLU A 97 18.91 8.97 -1.92
N GLY A 98 18.44 9.74 -2.88
CA GLY A 98 18.35 9.25 -4.25
C GLY A 98 17.77 10.26 -5.23
N HIS A 99 18.68 10.96 -5.90
CA HIS A 99 18.45 11.81 -7.07
C HIS A 99 17.38 11.23 -8.01
N ALA A 100 16.52 12.12 -8.52
CA ALA A 100 15.40 11.90 -9.45
C ALA A 100 14.04 11.48 -8.86
N GLY A 101 13.33 12.43 -8.26
CA GLY A 101 11.89 12.59 -8.47
C GLY A 101 10.97 11.49 -7.93
N TYR A 102 11.20 11.01 -6.70
CA TYR A 102 10.32 10.05 -6.05
C TYR A 102 9.64 10.68 -4.84
N GLN A 103 8.36 11.03 -4.98
CA GLN A 103 7.51 11.34 -3.82
C GLN A 103 7.06 10.01 -3.20
N VAL A 104 7.43 9.81 -1.93
CA VAL A 104 6.78 8.83 -1.06
C VAL A 104 5.49 9.48 -0.58
N VAL A 105 4.35 8.94 -0.98
CA VAL A 105 3.06 9.33 -0.41
C VAL A 105 2.57 8.15 0.42
N ALA A 106 2.78 8.23 1.73
CA ALA A 106 2.13 7.33 2.67
C ALA A 106 0.66 7.77 2.77
N TYR A 107 -0.25 6.93 2.30
CA TYR A 107 -1.67 7.11 2.54
C TYR A 107 -2.05 6.25 3.75
N LEU A 108 -2.50 6.90 4.83
CA LEU A 108 -3.28 6.27 5.92
C LEU A 108 -4.76 6.40 5.58
#